data_AF-A0A0D0LSC5-F1
#
_entry.id   AF-A0A0D0LSC5-F1
#
_cell.length_a   1.000
_cell.length_b   1.000
_cell.length_c   1.000
_cell.angle_alpha   90.00
_cell.angle_beta   90.00
_cell.angle_gamma   90.00
#
_symmetry.space_group_name_H-M   'P 1'
#
loop_
_entity.id
_entity.type
_entity.pdbx_description
1 polymer ?
#
loop_
_entity_poly.entity_id
_entity_poly.type
_entity_poly.pdbx_seq_one_letter_code
_entity_poly.pdbx_strand_id
1 'polypeptide(L)'
;FTSIDHARTWTAQFLNRYATEHRHSGLGRHTPATVHQGTAHLIRQDRQHHLHCYYAQHPERFRRPPRAPELPGPTGINHHKLSQTG
;
A
#
# COMPACT_ATOMS: atom_id res chain seq x y z
N PHE A 1 -3.60 -15.97 24.87
CA PHE A 1 -4.16 -17.08 24.06
C PHE A 1 -4.46 -18.25 24.98
N THR A 2 -5.53 -19.01 24.72
CA THR A 2 -5.95 -20.14 25.57
C THR A 2 -5.38 -21.49 25.12
N SER A 3 -4.86 -21.57 23.89
CA SER A 3 -4.14 -22.72 23.35
C SER A 3 -3.29 -22.27 22.16
N ILE A 4 -2.41 -23.15 21.67
CA ILE A 4 -1.65 -22.91 20.43
C ILE A 4 -2.58 -22.75 19.22
N ASP A 5 -3.69 -23.50 19.18
CA ASP A 5 -4.65 -23.42 18.08
C ASP A 5 -5.42 -22.09 18.11
N HIS A 6 -5.82 -21.62 19.29
CA HIS A 6 -6.39 -20.28 19.43
C HIS A 6 -5.40 -19.20 18.96
N ALA A 7 -4.11 -19.32 19.30
CA ALA A 7 -3.08 -18.39 18.82
C ALA A 7 -2.92 -18.41 17.30
N ARG A 8 -2.93 -19.60 16.67
CA ARG A 8 -2.84 -19.75 15.21
C ARG A 8 -4.04 -19.16 14.49
N THR A 9 -5.25 -19.46 14.95
CA THR A 9 -6.49 -18.91 14.36
C THR A 9 -6.50 -17.40 14.42
N TRP A 10 -6.19 -16.82 15.58
CA TRP A 10 -6.15 -15.38 15.73
C TRP A 10 -5.08 -14.75 14.84
N THR A 11 -3.88 -15.33 14.79
CA THR A 11 -2.77 -14.82 13.97
C THR A 11 -3.11 -14.86 12.48
N ALA A 12 -3.71 -15.95 11.99
CA ALA A 12 -4.13 -16.07 10.60
C ALA A 12 -5.15 -14.99 10.21
N GLN A 13 -6.16 -14.77 11.06
CA GLN A 13 -7.17 -13.73 10.84
C GLN A 13 -6.57 -12.32 10.88
N PHE A 14 -5.66 -12.08 11.83
CA PHE A 14 -4.97 -10.79 11.92
C PHE A 14 -4.13 -10.51 10.68
N LEU A 15 -3.28 -11.47 10.26
CA LEU A 15 -2.40 -11.30 9.11
C LEU A 15 -3.17 -11.15 7.80
N ASN A 16 -4.31 -11.86 7.65
CA ASN A 16 -5.18 -11.69 6.50
C ASN A 16 -5.67 -10.23 6.40
N ARG A 17 -6.32 -9.70 7.44
CA ARG A 17 -6.81 -8.31 7.45
C ARG A 17 -5.68 -7.30 7.32
N TYR A 18 -4.54 -7.55 7.96
CA TYR A 18 -3.34 -6.71 7.84
C TYR A 18 -2.89 -6.59 6.38
N ALA A 19 -2.92 -7.70 5.63
CA ALA A 19 -2.47 -7.77 4.25
C ALA A 19 -3.50 -7.24 3.24
N THR A 20 -4.80 -7.44 3.48
CA THR A 20 -5.84 -7.20 2.48
C THR A 20 -6.69 -5.96 2.74
N GLU A 21 -6.84 -5.53 4.00
CA GLU A 21 -7.77 -4.47 4.39
C GLU A 21 -7.06 -3.24 4.96
N HIS A 22 -6.07 -3.45 5.82
CA HIS A 22 -5.39 -2.36 6.52
C HIS A 22 -4.50 -1.57 5.54
N ARG A 23 -4.83 -0.30 5.33
CA ARG A 23 -4.04 0.63 4.49
C ARG A 23 -2.90 1.28 5.29
N HIS A 24 -1.67 1.06 4.85
CA HIS A 24 -0.46 1.50 5.56
C HIS A 24 0.01 2.86 5.05
N SER A 25 0.29 3.79 5.95
CA SER A 25 0.84 5.12 5.59
C SER A 25 2.17 5.01 4.84
N GLY A 26 3.05 4.10 5.28
CA GLY A 26 4.34 3.82 4.62
C GLY A 26 4.22 3.20 3.22
N LEU A 27 3.03 2.71 2.85
CA LEU A 27 2.73 2.18 1.51
C LEU A 27 1.86 3.15 0.70
N GLY A 28 1.91 4.46 0.98
CA GLY A 28 1.07 5.44 0.27
C GLY A 28 -0.44 5.26 0.51
N ARG A 29 -0.82 4.66 1.66
CA ARG A 29 -2.19 4.23 2.01
C ARG A 29 -2.71 3.08 1.14
N HIS A 30 -1.83 2.21 0.63
CA HIS A 30 -2.18 0.93 0.02
C HIS A 30 -2.11 -0.22 1.03
N THR A 31 -2.70 -1.36 0.68
CA THR A 31 -2.59 -2.59 1.47
C THR A 31 -1.38 -3.41 0.97
N PRO A 32 -0.74 -4.23 1.82
CA PRO A 32 0.40 -5.04 1.42
C PRO A 32 0.09 -5.93 0.21
N ALA A 33 -1.12 -6.49 0.14
CA ALA A 33 -1.56 -7.32 -0.99
C ALA A 33 -1.52 -6.55 -2.31
N THR A 34 -2.04 -5.32 -2.36
CA THR A 34 -2.06 -4.52 -3.61
C THR A 34 -0.67 -4.09 -4.07
N VAL A 35 0.25 -3.85 -3.13
CA VAL A 35 1.66 -3.56 -3.47
C VAL A 35 2.34 -4.82 -3.98
N HIS A 36 2.18 -5.94 -3.27
CA HIS A 36 2.78 -7.23 -3.65
C HIS A 36 2.31 -7.73 -5.02
N GLN A 37 1.03 -7.57 -5.33
CA GLN A 37 0.44 -7.95 -6.62
C GLN A 37 0.68 -6.92 -7.74
N GLY A 38 1.33 -5.79 -7.44
CA GLY A 38 1.59 -4.71 -8.41
C GLY A 38 0.37 -3.86 -8.80
N THR A 39 -0.83 -4.16 -8.28
CA THR A 39 -2.07 -3.44 -8.61
C THR A 39 -2.15 -2.04 -7.98
N ALA A 40 -1.30 -1.74 -7.00
CA ALA A 40 -1.24 -0.44 -6.34
C ALA A 40 -1.02 0.73 -7.32
N HIS A 41 -0.32 0.52 -8.45
CA HIS A 41 -0.10 1.57 -9.46
C HIS A 41 -1.41 2.01 -10.13
N LEU A 42 -2.27 1.05 -10.48
CA LEU A 42 -3.57 1.33 -11.10
C LEU A 42 -4.49 2.06 -10.11
N ILE A 43 -4.52 1.61 -8.86
CA ILE A 43 -5.29 2.25 -7.78
C ILE A 43 -4.78 3.68 -7.56
N ARG A 44 -3.46 3.91 -7.62
CA ARG A 44 -2.89 5.25 -7.48
C ARG A 44 -3.30 6.18 -8.64
N GLN A 45 -3.28 5.67 -9.87
CA GLN A 45 -3.70 6.42 -11.05
C GLN A 45 -5.18 6.85 -10.94
N ASP A 46 -6.04 5.93 -10.53
CA ASP A 46 -7.46 6.21 -10.28
C ASP A 46 -7.67 7.26 -9.18
N ARG A 47 -6.95 7.13 -8.06
CA ARG A 47 -6.94 8.17 -7.01
C ARG A 47 -6.51 9.53 -7.53
N GLN A 48 -5.49 9.59 -8.40
CA GLN A 48 -5.04 10.85 -9.00
C GLN A 48 -6.11 11.45 -9.91
N HIS A 49 -6.81 10.61 -10.68
CA HIS A 49 -7.92 11.05 -11.53
C HIS A 49 -9.03 11.70 -10.68
N HIS A 50 -9.48 11.04 -9.60
CA HIS A 50 -10.46 11.60 -8.69
C HIS A 50 -10.00 12.92 -8.04
N LEU A 51 -8.72 13.00 -7.64
CA LEU A 51 -8.14 14.23 -7.10
C LEU A 51 -8.15 15.37 -8.12
N HIS A 52 -7.89 15.09 -9.40
CA HIS A 52 -7.99 16.09 -10.47
C HIS A 52 -9.44 16.56 -10.66
N CYS A 53 -10.40 15.65 -10.75
CA CYS A 53 -11.81 16.00 -10.89
C CYS A 53 -12.29 16.87 -9.73
N TYR A 54 -11.91 16.50 -8.50
CA TYR A 54 -12.29 17.23 -7.31
C TYR A 54 -11.65 18.62 -7.24
N TYR A 55 -10.37 18.72 -7.62
CA TYR A 55 -9.68 20.01 -7.72
C TYR A 55 -10.32 20.92 -8.78
N ALA A 56 -10.73 20.38 -9.93
CA ALA A 56 -11.38 21.15 -10.97
C ALA A 56 -12.74 21.73 -10.52
N GLN A 57 -13.48 21.00 -9.68
CA GLN A 57 -14.76 21.45 -9.13
C GLN A 57 -14.60 22.43 -7.95
N HIS A 58 -13.55 22.28 -7.16
CA HIS A 58 -13.34 23.02 -5.91
C HIS A 58 -11.90 23.54 -5.75
N PRO A 59 -11.37 24.35 -6.69
CA PRO A 59 -9.99 24.80 -6.63
C PRO A 59 -9.72 25.64 -5.37
N GLU A 60 -10.71 26.36 -4.85
CA GLU A 60 -10.63 27.20 -3.65
C GLU A 60 -10.28 26.41 -2.37
N ARG A 61 -10.56 25.10 -2.35
CA ARG A 61 -10.21 24.22 -1.22
C ARG A 61 -8.73 23.85 -1.19
N PHE A 62 -7.97 24.21 -2.22
CA PHE A 62 -6.60 23.75 -2.40
C PHE A 62 -5.66 24.91 -2.73
N ARG A 63 -4.58 25.04 -1.97
CA ARG A 63 -3.49 25.97 -2.32
C ARG A 63 -2.79 25.60 -3.64
N ARG A 64 -2.79 24.32 -4.01
CA ARG A 64 -2.20 23.76 -5.24
C ARG A 64 -2.89 22.44 -5.59
N PRO A 65 -2.85 21.97 -6.85
CA PRO A 65 -3.42 20.69 -7.24
C PRO A 65 -2.92 19.53 -6.35
N PRO A 66 -3.81 18.76 -5.72
CA PRO A 66 -3.42 17.65 -4.87
C PRO A 66 -2.82 16.49 -5.67
N ARG A 67 -1.88 15.75 -5.06
CA ARG A 67 -1.24 14.58 -5.65
C ARG A 67 -1.45 13.34 -4.78
N ALA A 68 -1.78 12.22 -5.41
CA ALA A 68 -1.82 10.93 -4.76
C ALA A 68 -0.41 10.56 -4.26
N PRO A 69 -0.25 10.07 -3.02
CA PRO A 69 1.06 9.66 -2.49
C PRO A 69 1.77 8.70 -3.43
N GLU A 70 3.09 8.86 -3.58
CA GLU A 70 3.90 7.91 -4.36
C GLU A 70 3.92 6.53 -3.69
N LEU A 71 4.08 5.49 -4.51
CA LEU A 71 4.34 4.15 -3.99
C LEU A 71 5.77 4.07 -3.46
N PRO A 72 6.01 3.29 -2.39
CA PRO A 72 7.35 3.08 -1.89
C PRO A 72 8.20 2.36 -2.94
N GLY A 73 9.47 2.74 -3.04
CA GLY A 73 10.45 1.94 -3.76
C GLY A 73 10.74 0.62 -3.04
N PRO A 74 11.46 -0.31 -3.69
CA PRO A 74 11.91 -1.54 -3.05
C PRO A 74 12.68 -1.26 -1.75
N THR A 75 12.35 -1.99 -0.67
CA THR A 75 12.98 -1.89 0.66
C THR A 75 13.09 -3.27 1.32
N GLY A 76 13.94 -3.42 2.32
CA GLY A 76 14.38 -4.74 2.83
C GLY A 76 15.82 -4.78 3.35
N ILE A 77 16.15 -5.88 4.00
CA ILE A 77 17.48 -6.19 4.55
C ILE A 77 18.01 -7.31 3.64
N ASN A 78 19.13 -7.07 2.93
CA ASN A 78 19.72 -7.90 1.82
C ASN A 78 19.31 -7.53 0.37
N HIS A 79 19.52 -6.28 -0.06
CA HIS A 79 19.32 -5.86 -1.47
C HIS A 79 20.53 -6.06 -2.38
N HIS A 80 21.62 -6.65 -1.90
CA HIS A 80 22.75 -6.92 -2.78
C HIS A 80 22.31 -7.97 -3.81
N LYS A 81 22.36 -7.61 -5.10
CA LYS A 81 22.27 -8.58 -6.18
C LYS A 81 23.48 -9.50 -5.99
N LEU A 82 23.28 -10.72 -5.50
CA LEU A 82 24.29 -11.76 -5.64
C LEU A 82 24.47 -11.93 -7.14
N SER A 83 25.56 -11.40 -7.70
CA SER A 83 25.96 -11.72 -9.07
C SER A 83 26.16 -13.24 -9.11
N GLN A 84 25.25 -13.96 -9.78
CA GLN A 84 25.52 -15.32 -10.20
C GLN A 84 26.58 -15.23 -11.29
N THR A 85 27.85 -15.19 -10.89
CA THR A 85 28.97 -15.46 -11.78
C THR A 85 29.38 -16.90 -11.50
N GLY A 86 28.92 -17.81 -12.36
CA GLY A 86 29.45 -19.16 -12.52
C GLY A 86 30.00 -19.27 -13.93
#